data_AF-X0ZPP1-F1
#
_entry.id   AF-X0ZPP1-F1
#
_cell.length_a   1.000
_cell.length_b   1.000
_cell.length_c   1.000
_cell.angle_alpha   90.00
_cell.angle_beta   90.00
_cell.angle_gamma   90.00
#
_symmetry.space_group_name_H-M   'P 1'
#
loop_
_entity.id
_entity.type
_entity.pdbx_description
1 polymer ?
#
loop_
_entity_poly.entity_id
_entity_poly.type
_entity_poly.pdbx_seq_one_letter_code
_entity_poly.pdbx_strand_id
1 'polypeptide(L)'
;QDLNQVADMVVRRFVGGTGIDIRAIGGQIVIRGPNVRGNPLTAIVQRFRVKSQSNDYLTCRTWNPLVDSGEEGSVNIKVAKPYLLRRTPFDGESITYGEQTIDYSYTSSHERHADDGVDDEDQIIVPAYFVDDEILAVRNMAGGSGIDEIIWEDINNAGRFWAAVAEEE
;
A
#
# COMPACT_ATOMS: atom_id res chain seq x y z
N GLN A 1 30.65 49.97 -6.76
CA GLN A 1 30.02 48.83 -6.06
C GLN A 1 30.09 47.64 -7.00
N ASP A 2 30.73 46.56 -6.56
CA ASP A 2 31.06 45.43 -7.41
C ASP A 2 29.79 44.63 -7.73
N LEU A 3 29.45 44.50 -9.01
CA LEU A 3 28.24 43.79 -9.48
C LEU A 3 28.17 42.35 -8.96
N ASN A 4 29.34 41.74 -8.74
CA ASN A 4 29.48 40.41 -8.18
C ASN A 4 29.03 40.33 -6.72
N GLN A 5 29.23 41.39 -5.93
CA GLN A 5 28.76 41.44 -4.54
C GLN A 5 27.23 41.61 -4.45
N VAL A 6 26.64 42.37 -5.37
CA VAL A 6 25.18 42.54 -5.44
C VAL A 6 24.50 41.24 -5.88
N ALA A 7 25.07 40.54 -6.87
CA ALA A 7 24.59 39.24 -7.31
C ALA A 7 24.65 38.19 -6.19
N ASP A 8 25.75 38.11 -5.45
CA ASP A 8 25.90 37.14 -4.35
C ASP A 8 24.92 37.43 -3.19
N MET A 9 24.63 38.70 -2.92
CA MET A 9 23.65 39.11 -1.90
C MET A 9 22.21 38.78 -2.30
N VAL A 10 21.84 38.98 -3.57
CA VAL A 10 20.49 38.67 -4.07
C VAL A 10 20.26 37.16 -4.08
N VAL A 11 21.25 36.37 -4.50
CA VAL A 11 21.18 34.90 -4.48
C VAL A 11 21.02 34.38 -3.04
N ARG A 12 21.77 34.90 -2.07
CA ARG A 12 21.61 34.51 -0.66
C ARG A 12 20.25 34.90 -0.06
N ARG A 13 19.64 36.00 -0.53
CA ARG A 13 18.33 36.47 -0.03
C ARG A 13 17.16 35.62 -0.54
N PHE A 14 17.28 34.99 -1.71
CA PHE A 14 16.27 34.07 -2.25
C PHE A 14 16.46 32.60 -1.83
N VAL A 15 17.67 32.19 -1.45
CA VAL A 15 18.04 30.77 -1.22
C VAL A 15 18.42 30.50 0.25
N GLY A 16 18.03 31.38 1.18
CA GLY A 16 18.25 31.17 2.61
C GLY A 16 17.54 29.92 3.13
N GLY A 17 18.27 28.79 3.21
CA GLY A 17 17.93 27.64 4.05
C GLY A 17 17.75 26.27 3.36
N THR A 18 17.75 26.15 2.03
CA THR A 18 17.26 24.92 1.36
C THR A 18 18.30 24.02 0.69
N GLY A 19 19.60 24.25 0.89
CA GLY A 19 20.66 23.34 0.40
C GLY A 19 20.81 23.29 -1.13
N ILE A 20 20.40 24.35 -1.83
CA ILE A 20 20.57 24.52 -3.28
C ILE A 20 21.93 25.19 -3.54
N ASP A 21 22.79 24.58 -4.36
CA ASP A 21 24.05 25.16 -4.86
C ASP A 21 23.81 25.71 -6.27
N ILE A 22 23.98 27.03 -6.45
CA ILE A 22 23.84 27.69 -7.74
C ILE A 22 25.23 28.15 -8.18
N ARG A 23 25.71 27.66 -9.33
CA ARG A 23 27.00 28.07 -9.90
C ARG A 23 26.83 28.60 -11.31
N ALA A 24 27.52 29.69 -11.61
CA ALA A 24 27.67 30.19 -12.97
C ALA A 24 28.92 29.57 -13.61
N ILE A 25 28.77 28.90 -14.74
CA ILE A 25 29.88 28.36 -15.53
C ILE A 25 29.68 28.80 -16.97
N GLY A 26 30.62 29.58 -17.52
CA GLY A 26 30.66 29.91 -18.95
C GLY A 26 29.41 30.57 -19.53
N GLY A 27 28.76 31.48 -18.78
CA GLY A 27 27.54 32.18 -19.23
C GLY A 27 26.23 31.42 -18.96
N GLN A 28 26.29 30.22 -18.39
CA GLN A 28 25.13 29.43 -18.01
C GLN A 28 24.98 29.40 -16.48
N ILE A 29 23.74 29.51 -16.00
CA ILE A 29 23.39 29.29 -14.60
C ILE A 29 23.05 27.82 -14.41
N VAL A 30 23.80 27.14 -13.57
CA VAL A 30 23.56 25.75 -13.17
C VAL A 30 22.99 25.75 -11.75
N ILE A 31 21.74 25.33 -11.62
CA ILE A 31 21.08 25.14 -10.32
C ILE A 31 21.19 23.66 -9.96
N ARG A 32 21.96 23.33 -8.92
CA ARG A 32 21.98 22.00 -8.31
C ARG A 32 21.15 22.04 -7.03
N GLY A 33 19.98 21.41 -7.07
CA GLY A 33 19.26 21.11 -5.84
C GLY A 33 20.08 20.15 -4.95
N PRO A 34 19.74 20.04 -3.65
CA PRO A 34 20.32 18.98 -2.83
C PRO A 34 20.12 17.65 -3.55
N ASN A 35 21.14 16.78 -3.54
CA ASN A 35 20.98 15.41 -3.99
C ASN A 35 19.73 14.86 -3.30
N VAL A 36 18.66 14.65 -4.06
CA VAL A 36 17.51 13.90 -3.60
C VAL A 36 18.02 12.47 -3.50
N ARG A 37 18.71 12.14 -2.39
CA ARG A 37 18.68 10.78 -1.85
C ARG A 37 17.21 10.42 -1.91
N GLY A 38 16.85 9.48 -2.80
CA GLY A 38 15.50 9.30 -3.32
C GLY A 38 14.46 9.58 -2.24
N ASN A 39 13.54 10.50 -2.49
CA ASN A 39 12.51 10.84 -1.52
C ASN A 39 11.87 9.53 -1.04
N PRO A 40 12.03 9.11 0.24
CA PRO A 40 11.48 7.85 0.73
C PRO A 40 9.94 7.85 0.71
N LEU A 41 9.32 8.95 0.27
CA LEU A 41 7.89 9.21 0.21
C LEU A 41 7.27 9.02 -1.18
N THR A 42 8.00 8.48 -2.16
CA THR A 42 7.36 8.13 -3.44
C THR A 42 6.68 6.78 -3.28
N ALA A 43 5.35 6.78 -3.32
CA ALA A 43 4.57 5.55 -3.38
C ALA A 43 5.02 4.73 -4.61
N ILE A 44 5.37 3.47 -4.37
CA ILE A 44 5.78 2.54 -5.42
C ILE A 44 4.65 1.55 -5.61
N VAL A 45 4.17 1.42 -6.84
CA VAL A 45 3.16 0.44 -7.24
C VAL A 45 3.83 -0.69 -8.02
N GLN A 46 3.52 -1.93 -7.69
CA GLN A 46 4.14 -3.12 -8.29
C GLN A 46 3.12 -4.26 -8.40
N ARG A 47 3.25 -5.06 -9.47
CA ARG A 47 2.48 -6.29 -9.64
C ARG A 47 3.13 -7.43 -8.86
N PHE A 48 2.28 -8.28 -8.29
CA PHE A 48 2.67 -9.44 -7.51
C PHE A 48 1.85 -10.66 -7.91
N ARG A 49 2.43 -11.84 -7.73
CA ARG A 49 1.73 -13.13 -7.80
C ARG A 49 1.59 -13.74 -6.42
N VAL A 50 0.37 -14.15 -6.09
CA VAL A 50 0.04 -14.77 -4.80
C VAL A 50 0.64 -16.17 -4.71
N LYS A 51 1.16 -16.53 -3.54
CA LYS A 51 1.73 -17.86 -3.24
C LYS A 51 1.04 -18.53 -2.06
N SER A 52 0.56 -17.74 -1.10
CA SER A 52 -0.33 -18.21 -0.04
C SER A 52 -1.08 -17.05 0.59
N GLN A 53 -2.18 -17.39 1.26
CA GLN A 53 -3.01 -16.45 2.02
C GLN A 53 -2.85 -16.70 3.52
N SER A 54 -2.69 -15.62 4.29
CA SER A 54 -2.73 -15.59 5.75
C SER A 54 -3.87 -14.69 6.22
N ASN A 55 -4.06 -14.52 7.52
CA ASN A 55 -5.18 -13.75 8.08
C ASN A 55 -5.19 -12.29 7.59
N ASP A 56 -4.12 -11.54 7.80
CA ASP A 56 -4.07 -10.10 7.46
C ASP A 56 -3.24 -9.77 6.20
N TYR A 57 -2.53 -10.76 5.65
CA TYR A 57 -1.62 -10.56 4.54
C TYR A 57 -1.59 -11.76 3.59
N LEU A 58 -1.01 -11.52 2.41
CA LEU A 58 -0.69 -12.50 1.38
C LEU A 58 0.82 -12.66 1.31
N THR A 59 1.30 -13.88 1.10
CA THR A 59 2.68 -14.12 0.68
C THR A 59 2.72 -14.12 -0.83
N CYS A 60 3.51 -13.22 -1.41
CA CYS A 60 3.57 -12.99 -2.84
C CYS A 60 5.01 -12.98 -3.36
N ARG A 61 5.16 -13.00 -4.68
CA ARG A 61 6.44 -12.73 -5.37
C ARG A 61 6.22 -11.64 -6.41
N THR A 62 7.25 -10.86 -6.71
CA THR A 62 7.15 -9.82 -7.74
C THR A 62 6.81 -10.45 -9.09
N TRP A 63 5.96 -9.79 -9.85
CA TRP A 63 5.56 -10.23 -11.18
C TRP A 63 5.78 -9.11 -12.19
N ASN A 64 6.46 -9.41 -13.28
CA ASN A 64 6.64 -8.50 -14.41
C ASN A 64 6.11 -9.14 -15.70
N PRO A 65 4.89 -8.80 -16.13
CA PRO A 65 4.30 -9.37 -17.33
C PRO A 65 4.87 -8.78 -18.64
N LEU A 66 5.75 -7.77 -18.57
CA LEU A 66 6.31 -7.08 -19.75
C LEU A 66 7.56 -7.77 -20.32
N VAL A 67 8.09 -8.78 -19.64
CA VAL A 67 9.17 -9.63 -20.15
C VAL A 67 8.53 -10.82 -20.87
N ASP A 68 9.04 -11.22 -22.04
CA ASP A 68 8.55 -12.40 -22.74
C ASP A 68 8.59 -13.63 -21.82
N SER A 69 7.46 -14.34 -21.70
CA SER A 69 7.12 -15.40 -20.72
C SER A 69 6.75 -14.97 -19.29
N GLY A 70 6.88 -13.69 -18.96
CA GLY A 70 6.59 -13.12 -17.65
C GLY A 70 7.66 -13.50 -16.62
N GLU A 71 8.21 -12.51 -15.93
CA GLU A 71 9.28 -12.73 -14.96
C GLU A 71 8.70 -12.72 -13.54
N GLU A 72 8.88 -13.83 -12.81
CA GLU A 72 8.54 -13.93 -11.38
C GLU A 72 9.80 -13.90 -10.52
N GLY A 73 9.81 -13.04 -9.50
CA GLY A 73 10.91 -12.99 -8.53
C GLY A 73 10.95 -14.26 -7.65
N SER A 74 12.12 -14.58 -7.10
CA SER A 74 12.29 -15.77 -6.23
C SER A 74 12.01 -15.51 -4.74
N VAL A 75 11.90 -14.24 -4.34
CA VAL A 75 11.78 -13.84 -2.93
C VAL A 75 10.32 -13.68 -2.53
N ASN A 76 9.92 -14.34 -1.45
CA ASN A 76 8.61 -14.17 -0.83
C ASN A 76 8.53 -12.81 -0.12
N ILE A 77 7.48 -12.05 -0.44
CA ILE A 77 7.20 -10.70 0.06
C ILE A 77 5.80 -10.73 0.67
N LYS A 78 5.66 -10.20 1.89
CA LYS A 78 4.35 -10.04 2.53
C LYS A 78 3.66 -8.79 1.98
N VAL A 79 2.40 -8.93 1.62
CA VAL A 79 1.52 -7.85 1.14
C VAL A 79 0.27 -7.83 2.01
N ALA A 80 0.01 -6.74 2.72
CA ALA A 80 -1.18 -6.58 3.53
C ALA A 80 -2.44 -6.65 2.66
N LYS A 81 -3.47 -7.35 3.12
CA LYS A 81 -4.78 -7.34 2.46
C LYS A 81 -5.42 -5.94 2.57
N PRO A 82 -6.44 -5.64 1.75
CA PRO A 82 -7.37 -4.55 2.01
C PRO A 82 -7.83 -4.56 3.46
N TYR A 83 -7.91 -3.39 4.11
CA TYR A 83 -8.24 -3.28 5.54
C TYR A 83 -9.47 -4.10 5.95
N LEU A 84 -10.58 -3.97 5.21
CA LEU A 84 -11.83 -4.68 5.49
C LEU A 84 -11.74 -6.21 5.35
N LEU A 85 -10.71 -6.75 4.69
CA LEU A 85 -10.48 -8.18 4.50
C LEU A 85 -9.47 -8.78 5.49
N ARG A 86 -8.98 -7.96 6.43
CA ARG A 86 -8.07 -8.40 7.50
C ARG A 86 -8.89 -8.99 8.66
N ARG A 87 -8.25 -9.83 9.46
CA ARG A 87 -8.85 -10.46 10.64
C ARG A 87 -8.59 -9.64 11.90
N THR A 88 -7.33 -9.26 12.12
CA THR A 88 -6.87 -8.65 13.37
C THR A 88 -7.69 -7.42 13.81
N PRO A 89 -8.18 -6.54 12.91
CA PRO A 89 -8.99 -5.39 13.34
C PRO A 89 -10.43 -5.72 13.75
N PHE A 90 -10.90 -6.95 13.54
CA PHE A 90 -12.33 -7.32 13.59
C PHE A 90 -12.64 -8.58 14.41
N ASP A 91 -11.68 -9.49 14.57
CA ASP A 91 -11.93 -10.80 15.19
C ASP A 91 -12.24 -10.69 16.69
N GLY A 92 -13.44 -11.12 17.08
CA GLY A 92 -13.92 -11.00 18.45
C GLY A 92 -14.27 -9.56 18.86
N GLU A 93 -14.38 -8.65 17.90
CA GLU A 93 -14.71 -7.24 18.10
C GLU A 93 -16.10 -6.93 17.52
N SER A 94 -16.83 -6.03 18.19
CA SER A 94 -18.09 -5.48 17.71
C SER A 94 -17.83 -4.16 16.96
N ILE A 95 -18.24 -4.06 15.71
CA ILE A 95 -18.08 -2.83 14.92
C ILE A 95 -19.43 -2.17 14.66
N THR A 96 -19.54 -0.89 15.02
CA THR A 96 -20.75 -0.10 14.76
C THR A 96 -20.66 0.64 13.43
N TYR A 97 -21.59 0.31 12.51
CA TYR A 97 -21.81 1.01 11.25
C TYR A 97 -23.15 1.77 11.31
N GLY A 98 -23.09 3.07 11.60
CA GLY A 98 -24.30 3.87 11.80
C GLY A 98 -25.04 3.47 13.08
N GLU A 99 -26.23 2.89 12.94
CA GLU A 99 -27.06 2.43 14.06
C GLU A 99 -26.96 0.91 14.29
N GLN A 100 -26.25 0.18 13.44
CA GLN A 100 -26.09 -1.27 13.48
C GLN A 100 -24.72 -1.62 14.07
N THR A 101 -24.68 -2.58 15.00
CA THR A 101 -23.45 -3.14 15.54
C THR A 101 -23.35 -4.58 15.08
N ILE A 102 -22.21 -4.96 14.51
CA ILE A 102 -21.97 -6.30 13.97
C ILE A 102 -20.79 -6.91 14.71
N ASP A 103 -21.00 -8.10 15.25
CA ASP A 103 -19.96 -8.96 15.83
C ASP A 103 -19.37 -9.85 14.74
N TYR A 104 -18.03 -9.93 14.70
CA TYR A 104 -17.34 -10.79 13.74
C TYR A 104 -16.53 -11.88 14.43
N SER A 105 -16.65 -13.11 13.94
CA SER A 105 -15.78 -14.22 14.35
C SER A 105 -15.17 -14.93 13.14
N TYR A 106 -13.86 -15.10 13.13
CA TYR A 106 -13.15 -15.65 11.96
C TYR A 106 -12.85 -17.13 12.12
N THR A 107 -13.42 -17.94 11.22
CA THR A 107 -13.13 -19.38 11.11
C THR A 107 -11.85 -19.63 10.32
N SER A 108 -11.53 -18.80 9.33
CA SER A 108 -10.34 -18.93 8.51
C SER A 108 -9.79 -17.58 8.03
N SER A 109 -8.80 -17.61 7.14
CA SER A 109 -8.23 -16.40 6.54
C SER A 109 -9.09 -15.81 5.42
N HIS A 110 -10.17 -16.48 5.02
CA HIS A 110 -11.08 -16.08 3.94
C HIS A 110 -12.56 -16.31 4.27
N GLU A 111 -12.86 -16.72 5.50
CA GLU A 111 -14.20 -17.03 5.98
C GLU A 111 -14.38 -16.39 7.37
N ARG A 112 -15.57 -15.85 7.61
CA ARG A 112 -15.98 -15.29 8.91
C ARG A 112 -17.49 -15.45 9.09
N HIS A 113 -17.93 -15.38 10.32
CA HIS A 113 -19.33 -15.27 10.70
C HIS A 113 -19.62 -13.84 11.14
N ALA A 114 -20.74 -13.28 10.71
CA ALA A 114 -21.21 -11.94 11.05
C ALA A 114 -22.59 -12.04 11.71
N ASP A 115 -22.76 -11.40 12.87
CA ASP A 115 -23.99 -11.40 13.66
C ASP A 115 -24.31 -9.96 14.08
N ASP A 116 -25.51 -9.47 13.77
CA ASP A 116 -25.97 -8.13 14.17
C ASP A 116 -26.97 -8.13 15.35
N GLY A 117 -27.19 -9.29 15.95
CA GLY A 117 -28.13 -9.56 17.03
C GLY A 117 -29.58 -9.79 16.57
N VAL A 118 -29.86 -9.65 15.27
CA VAL A 118 -31.18 -9.93 14.66
C VAL A 118 -31.04 -11.06 13.63
N ASP A 119 -30.08 -10.94 12.73
CA ASP A 119 -29.74 -11.90 11.68
C ASP A 119 -28.25 -12.26 11.77
N ASP A 120 -27.91 -13.49 11.37
CA ASP A 120 -26.54 -13.97 11.28
C ASP A 120 -26.24 -14.63 9.93
N GLU A 121 -25.00 -14.50 9.46
CA GLU A 121 -24.57 -15.12 8.21
C GLU A 121 -23.09 -15.50 8.20
N ASP A 122 -22.79 -16.64 7.57
CA ASP A 122 -21.43 -16.98 7.17
C ASP A 122 -21.04 -16.22 5.91
N GLN A 123 -19.85 -15.65 5.91
CA GLN A 123 -19.32 -14.81 4.84
C GLN A 123 -17.99 -15.33 4.32
N ILE A 124 -17.78 -15.22 3.00
CA ILE A 124 -16.53 -15.55 2.32
C ILE A 124 -16.00 -14.37 1.50
N ILE A 125 -14.68 -14.32 1.28
CA ILE A 125 -14.07 -13.31 0.39
C ILE A 125 -14.36 -13.67 -1.08
N VAL A 126 -14.99 -12.77 -1.80
CA VAL A 126 -15.31 -12.91 -3.23
C VAL A 126 -14.79 -11.73 -4.05
N PRO A 127 -14.05 -11.98 -5.15
CA PRO A 127 -13.43 -13.25 -5.52
C PRO A 127 -12.39 -13.71 -4.48
N ALA A 128 -12.25 -15.03 -4.32
CA ALA A 128 -11.21 -15.59 -3.47
C ALA A 128 -9.79 -15.22 -3.99
N TYR A 129 -8.79 -15.35 -3.12
CA TYR A 129 -7.40 -15.32 -3.56
C TYR A 129 -6.97 -16.73 -3.92
N PHE A 130 -6.59 -16.95 -5.17
CA PHE A 130 -5.99 -18.20 -5.61
C PHE A 130 -4.48 -18.09 -5.69
N VAL A 131 -3.79 -19.23 -5.57
CA VAL A 131 -2.35 -19.30 -5.87
C VAL A 131 -2.15 -18.90 -7.33
N ASP A 132 -1.11 -18.11 -7.57
CA ASP A 132 -0.77 -17.50 -8.86
C ASP A 132 -1.70 -16.38 -9.35
N ASP A 133 -2.69 -15.96 -8.54
CA ASP A 133 -3.44 -14.73 -8.81
C ASP A 133 -2.50 -13.52 -8.89
N GLU A 134 -2.79 -12.64 -9.84
CA GLU A 134 -2.11 -11.35 -9.97
C GLU A 134 -2.80 -10.29 -9.11
N ILE A 135 -2.02 -9.56 -8.32
CA ILE A 135 -2.48 -8.41 -7.55
C ILE A 135 -1.60 -7.20 -7.83
N LEU A 136 -2.14 -6.02 -7.53
CA LEU A 136 -1.43 -4.76 -7.57
C LEU A 136 -1.25 -4.29 -6.13
N ALA A 137 -0.03 -4.03 -5.73
CA ALA A 137 0.26 -3.55 -4.38
C ALA A 137 1.07 -2.27 -4.42
N VAL A 138 0.94 -1.49 -3.36
CA VAL A 138 1.65 -0.23 -3.15
C VAL A 138 2.48 -0.29 -1.87
N ARG A 139 3.65 0.35 -1.85
CA ARG A 139 4.42 0.61 -0.63
C ARG A 139 4.80 2.07 -0.51
N ASN A 140 5.33 2.45 0.65
CA ASN A 140 5.72 3.82 1.01
C ASN A 140 4.53 4.79 1.02
N MET A 141 3.35 4.30 1.39
CA MET A 141 2.20 5.16 1.67
C MET A 141 2.38 5.88 3.01
N ALA A 142 1.89 7.11 3.11
CA ALA A 142 1.82 7.81 4.39
C ALA A 142 0.93 7.00 5.36
N GLY A 143 1.42 6.75 6.58
CA GLY A 143 0.76 5.88 7.55
C GLY A 143 1.08 4.38 7.41
N GLY A 144 1.73 3.96 6.31
CA GLY A 144 2.07 2.56 6.06
C GLY A 144 0.84 1.68 5.83
N SER A 145 1.02 0.35 5.96
CA SER A 145 -0.09 -0.60 5.86
C SER A 145 -0.89 -0.73 7.17
N GLY A 146 -0.35 -0.22 8.29
CA GLY A 146 -0.90 -0.46 9.63
C GLY A 146 -0.62 -1.86 10.21
N ILE A 147 0.10 -2.73 9.49
CA ILE A 147 0.59 -4.02 10.00
C ILE A 147 2.11 -3.93 10.21
N ASP A 148 2.58 -4.39 11.36
CA ASP A 148 4.00 -4.36 11.69
C ASP A 148 4.85 -5.12 10.67
N GLU A 149 5.99 -4.53 10.30
CA GLU A 149 6.95 -5.03 9.31
C GLU A 149 6.44 -5.24 7.86
N ILE A 150 5.14 -5.05 7.58
CA ILE A 150 4.58 -5.21 6.24
C ILE A 150 4.44 -3.85 5.55
N ILE A 151 5.30 -3.58 4.58
CA ILE A 151 5.35 -2.28 3.90
C ILE A 151 4.48 -2.18 2.65
N TRP A 152 4.02 -3.32 2.12
CA TRP A 152 3.18 -3.40 0.93
C TRP A 152 1.71 -3.61 1.30
N GLU A 153 0.81 -2.95 0.59
CA GLU A 153 -0.64 -3.12 0.73
C GLU A 153 -1.26 -3.37 -0.64
N ASP A 154 -2.12 -4.38 -0.73
CA ASP A 154 -2.93 -4.65 -1.92
C ASP A 154 -3.96 -3.53 -2.11
N ILE A 155 -3.95 -2.91 -3.28
CA ILE A 155 -4.84 -1.78 -3.61
C ILE A 155 -6.10 -2.22 -4.37
N ASN A 156 -6.34 -3.52 -4.52
CA ASN A 156 -7.58 -4.06 -5.08
C ASN A 156 -8.78 -3.97 -4.11
N ASN A 157 -8.88 -2.85 -3.37
CA ASN A 157 -9.91 -2.60 -2.36
C ASN A 157 -11.35 -2.68 -2.90
N ALA A 158 -11.57 -2.52 -4.22
CA ALA A 158 -12.88 -2.59 -4.85
C ALA A 158 -13.14 -3.90 -5.61
N GLY A 159 -12.15 -4.78 -5.71
CA GLY A 159 -12.29 -6.05 -6.44
C GLY A 159 -12.80 -7.18 -5.56
N ARG A 160 -12.50 -7.16 -4.26
CA ARG A 160 -12.78 -8.26 -3.32
C ARG A 160 -13.55 -7.74 -2.11
N PHE A 161 -14.61 -8.46 -1.73
CA PHE A 161 -15.48 -8.11 -0.61
C PHE A 161 -15.94 -9.38 0.12
N TRP A 162 -16.41 -9.21 1.35
CA TRP A 162 -17.13 -10.26 2.05
C TRP A 162 -18.52 -10.40 1.43
N ALA A 163 -18.91 -11.63 1.11
CA ALA A 163 -20.21 -11.98 0.58
C ALA A 163 -20.81 -13.12 1.40
N ALA A 164 -22.12 -13.05 1.64
CA ALA A 164 -22.89 -14.11 2.27
C ALA A 164 -22.73 -15.43 1.50
N VAL A 165 -22.57 -16.54 2.23
CA VAL A 165 -22.65 -17.88 1.68
C VAL A 165 -24.13 -18.20 1.45
N ALA A 166 -24.50 -18.62 0.24
CA ALA A 166 -25.85 -19.05 -0.03
C ALA A 166 -26.16 -20.33 0.76
N GLU A 167 -27.30 -20.36 1.44
CA GLU A 167 -27.85 -21.60 1.98
C GLU A 167 -28.24 -22.51 0.80
N GLU A 168 -27.74 -23.76 0.78
CA GLU A 168 -28.23 -24.76 -0.17
C GLU A 168 -29.66 -25.16 0.24
N GLU A 169 -30.65 -24.80 -0.58
CA GLU A 169 -32.06 -25.19 -0.44
C GLU A 169 -32.33 -26.64 -0.87
#